data_AF-A0A4U6BHG4-F1
#
_entry.id   AF-A0A4U6BHG4-F1
#
_cell.length_a   1.000
_cell.length_b   1.000
_cell.length_c   1.000
_cell.angle_alpha   90.00
_cell.angle_beta   90.00
_cell.angle_gamma   90.00
#
_symmetry.space_group_name_H-M   'P 1'
#
loop_
_entity.id
_entity.type
_entity.pdbx_description
1 polymer ?
#
loop_
_entity_poly.entity_id
_entity_poly.type
_entity_poly.pdbx_seq_one_letter_code
_entity_poly.pdbx_strand_id
1 'polypeptide(L)'
;MNAIVSDRKPVRITAYDWVPGFAQGLVRDLRLRWALEEAGLSYEVELVPQGTQAHGHNMSRQPFGQIPTLTADSGTMFESGACVWRIAEASEILLPKDKAERDQCLSWMFAALNTVEPPLSMMATLFFFEQEPRHFGIADAGAVATIRPAARDGAVLRLKQLADVLGKRQYLVADRFTVADLIMVTVLRIADSFELLDDQPDLRDYVSLHADRPAFRRALEGQLAPFRENAAKYEKKG
;
A
#
# COMPACT_ATOMS: atom_id res chain seq x y z
N MET A 1 15.29 -23.79 4.17
CA MET A 1 15.61 -22.58 4.96
C MET A 1 14.98 -21.38 4.24
N ASN A 2 14.00 -20.73 4.86
CA ASN A 2 13.35 -19.56 4.27
C ASN A 2 14.33 -18.39 4.28
N ALA A 3 14.76 -17.94 3.10
CA ALA A 3 15.84 -16.96 2.93
C ALA A 3 15.51 -15.54 3.45
N ILE A 4 14.40 -15.34 4.15
CA ILE A 4 14.00 -14.05 4.74
C ILE A 4 14.36 -13.97 6.22
N VAL A 5 14.41 -15.11 6.90
CA VAL A 5 14.68 -15.18 8.33
C VAL A 5 15.71 -16.27 8.56
N SER A 6 16.97 -15.90 8.75
CA SER A 6 17.83 -16.71 9.60
C SER A 6 17.49 -16.40 11.06
N ASP A 7 17.64 -17.37 11.96
CA ASP A 7 17.44 -17.20 13.41
C ASP A 7 18.35 -16.12 14.05
N ARG A 8 19.20 -15.43 13.25
CA ARG A 8 20.23 -14.52 13.74
C ARG A 8 19.90 -13.03 13.54
N LYS A 9 19.00 -12.64 12.63
CA LYS A 9 18.64 -11.22 12.41
C LYS A 9 17.16 -11.03 11.98
N PRO A 10 16.40 -10.14 12.63
CA PRO A 10 15.05 -9.81 12.20
C PRO A 10 15.07 -9.04 10.87
N VAL A 11 14.01 -9.22 10.09
CA VAL A 11 13.73 -8.41 8.90
C VAL A 11 13.56 -6.95 9.31
N ARG A 12 14.05 -6.00 8.52
CA ARG A 12 13.83 -4.56 8.78
C ARG A 12 13.10 -3.90 7.63
N ILE A 13 12.13 -3.05 7.94
CA ILE A 13 11.45 -2.19 6.97
C ILE A 13 11.69 -0.72 7.29
N THR A 14 11.67 0.14 6.27
CA THR A 14 11.58 1.59 6.49
C THR A 14 10.13 2.06 6.48
N ALA A 15 9.80 3.03 7.32
CA ALA A 15 8.50 3.71 7.38
C ALA A 15 8.71 5.21 7.65
N TYR A 16 7.73 6.06 7.35
CA TYR A 16 7.78 7.44 7.85
C TYR A 16 7.58 7.46 9.37
N ASP A 17 8.12 8.46 10.04
CA ASP A 17 7.79 8.76 11.45
C ASP A 17 6.46 9.52 11.59
N TRP A 18 6.03 10.24 10.55
CA TRP A 18 4.78 10.99 10.49
C TRP A 18 4.36 11.28 9.04
N VAL A 19 3.05 11.36 8.79
CA VAL A 19 2.46 11.92 7.56
C VAL A 19 1.17 12.70 7.90
N PRO A 20 0.70 13.61 7.02
CA PRO A 20 -0.56 14.33 7.22
C PRO A 20 -1.75 13.37 7.37
N GLY A 21 -2.79 13.81 8.09
CA GLY A 21 -3.93 12.97 8.49
C GLY A 21 -4.59 12.20 7.34
N PHE A 22 -4.79 12.85 6.19
CA PHE A 22 -5.38 12.22 5.00
C PHE A 22 -4.57 11.02 4.45
N ALA A 23 -3.27 10.92 4.76
CA ALA A 23 -2.38 9.86 4.28
C ALA A 23 -2.16 8.75 5.32
N GLN A 24 -2.55 8.99 6.57
CA GLN A 24 -2.36 8.02 7.65
C GLN A 24 -3.19 6.77 7.38
N GLY A 25 -2.56 5.59 7.49
CA GLY A 25 -3.22 4.34 7.13
C GLY A 25 -3.19 4.00 5.64
N LEU A 26 -2.67 4.87 4.77
CA LEU A 26 -2.63 4.67 3.31
C LEU A 26 -1.20 4.62 2.73
N VAL A 27 -0.18 4.89 3.55
CA VAL A 27 1.22 4.83 3.10
C VAL A 27 1.65 3.39 2.84
N ARG A 28 2.49 3.20 1.81
CA ARG A 28 2.83 1.89 1.25
C ARG A 28 3.63 0.97 2.17
N ASP A 29 4.17 1.44 3.30
CA ASP A 29 4.79 0.58 4.31
C ASP A 29 3.77 -0.35 4.99
N LEU A 30 2.48 0.04 5.01
CA LEU A 30 1.39 -0.83 5.48
C LEU A 30 1.34 -2.18 4.75
N ARG A 31 1.67 -2.20 3.46
CA ARG A 31 1.70 -3.43 2.65
C ARG A 31 2.69 -4.45 3.23
N LEU A 32 3.90 -4.00 3.58
CA LEU A 32 4.94 -4.87 4.13
C LEU A 32 4.59 -5.29 5.56
N ARG A 33 4.12 -4.36 6.39
CA ARG A 33 3.66 -4.65 7.75
C ARG A 33 2.58 -5.73 7.73
N TRP A 34 1.56 -5.56 6.89
CA TRP A 34 0.47 -6.53 6.79
C TRP A 34 0.97 -7.89 6.30
N ALA A 35 1.84 -7.93 5.29
CA ALA A 35 2.41 -9.19 4.82
C ALA A 35 3.25 -9.89 5.91
N LEU A 36 4.06 -9.15 6.68
CA LEU A 36 4.86 -9.70 7.77
C LEU A 36 3.97 -10.23 8.91
N GLU A 37 2.91 -9.50 9.26
CA GLU A 37 1.92 -9.91 10.28
C GLU A 37 1.12 -11.16 9.87
N GLU A 38 0.71 -11.28 8.61
CA GLU A 38 0.04 -12.49 8.07
C GLU A 38 0.99 -13.68 8.02
N ALA A 39 2.26 -13.44 7.68
CA ALA A 39 3.29 -14.46 7.64
C ALA A 39 3.81 -14.88 9.03
N GLY A 40 3.45 -14.15 10.08
CA GLY A 40 3.96 -14.38 11.44
C GLY A 40 5.47 -14.13 11.57
N LEU A 41 6.04 -13.26 10.71
CA LEU A 41 7.46 -12.96 10.71
C LEU A 41 7.75 -11.72 11.55
N SER A 42 8.64 -11.84 12.53
CA SER A 42 9.10 -10.69 13.32
C SER A 42 9.91 -9.72 12.49
N TYR A 43 9.72 -8.42 12.74
CA TYR A 43 10.42 -7.36 12.02
C TYR A 43 10.69 -6.14 12.88
N GLU A 44 11.68 -5.36 12.47
CA GLU A 44 12.00 -4.03 12.98
C GLU A 44 11.54 -2.95 12.01
N VAL A 45 11.20 -1.78 12.55
CA VAL A 45 10.85 -0.59 11.76
C VAL A 45 11.91 0.47 11.97
N GLU A 46 12.53 0.91 10.89
CA GLU A 46 13.38 2.09 10.87
C GLU A 46 12.57 3.28 10.39
N LEU A 47 12.32 4.22 11.31
CA LEU A 47 11.55 5.44 11.01
C LEU A 47 12.43 6.47 10.31
N VAL A 48 11.91 7.02 9.22
CA VAL A 48 12.53 8.09 8.43
C VAL A 48 11.71 9.37 8.63
N PRO A 49 12.34 10.47 9.09
CA PRO A 49 11.63 11.74 9.26
C PRO A 49 10.96 12.22 7.97
N GLN A 50 9.70 12.63 8.05
CA GLN A 50 8.98 13.20 6.91
C GLN A 50 9.79 14.34 6.26
N GLY A 51 9.91 14.31 4.93
CA GLY A 51 10.67 15.30 4.15
C GLY A 51 12.17 14.98 4.00
N THR A 52 12.69 13.98 4.71
CA THR A 52 14.12 13.60 4.65
C THR A 52 14.40 12.37 3.80
N GLN A 53 13.37 11.70 3.27
CA GLN A 53 13.47 10.44 2.53
C GLN A 53 14.36 10.51 1.27
N ALA A 54 14.48 11.68 0.66
CA ALA A 54 15.35 11.93 -0.50
C ALA A 54 16.79 12.29 -0.12
N HIS A 55 17.18 12.11 1.14
CA HIS A 55 18.49 12.48 1.66
C HIS A 55 19.17 11.32 2.41
N GLY A 56 20.49 11.43 2.54
CA GLY A 56 21.29 10.60 3.44
C GLY A 56 21.18 9.10 3.19
N HIS A 57 21.06 8.33 4.28
CA HIS A 57 21.13 6.87 4.26
C HIS A 57 19.96 6.22 3.51
N ASN A 58 18.80 6.88 3.36
CA ASN A 58 17.67 6.30 2.62
C ASN A 58 17.96 6.19 1.10
N MET A 59 18.61 7.20 0.50
CA MET A 59 18.97 7.18 -0.93
C MET A 59 19.89 6.03 -1.32
N SER A 60 20.71 5.54 -0.38
CA SER A 60 21.56 4.36 -0.62
C SER A 60 20.79 3.04 -0.72
N ARG A 61 19.54 3.01 -0.25
CA ARG A 61 18.66 1.82 -0.19
C ARG A 61 17.46 1.92 -1.11
N GLN A 62 16.97 3.14 -1.33
CA GLN A 62 15.83 3.45 -2.19
C GLN A 62 16.26 4.55 -3.17
N PRO A 63 16.56 4.20 -4.44
CA PRO A 63 17.18 5.12 -5.39
C PRO A 63 16.29 6.28 -5.84
N PHE A 64 14.99 6.23 -5.52
CA PHE A 64 13.99 7.27 -5.82
C PHE A 64 13.61 8.07 -4.58
N GLY A 65 14.31 7.88 -3.45
CA GLY A 65 14.02 8.58 -2.20
C GLY A 65 12.63 8.28 -1.65
N GLN A 66 12.10 7.07 -1.83
CA GLN A 66 10.78 6.68 -1.34
C GLN A 66 10.88 5.73 -0.13
N ILE A 67 9.72 5.37 0.39
CA ILE A 67 9.49 4.41 1.46
C ILE A 67 8.34 3.51 1.00
N PRO A 68 8.33 2.20 1.31
CA PRO A 68 9.29 1.47 2.16
C PRO A 68 10.44 0.80 1.38
N THR A 69 11.44 0.36 2.14
CA THR A 69 12.43 -0.66 1.77
C THR A 69 12.27 -1.87 2.68
N LEU A 70 12.75 -3.03 2.24
CA LEU A 70 12.85 -4.27 3.00
C LEU A 70 14.31 -4.70 3.05
N THR A 71 14.86 -4.91 4.23
CA THR A 71 16.21 -5.43 4.44
C THR A 71 16.12 -6.80 5.11
N ALA A 72 16.69 -7.80 4.46
CA ALA A 72 16.84 -9.17 4.96
C ALA A 72 18.29 -9.63 4.77
N ASP A 73 18.60 -10.87 5.13
CA ASP A 73 19.96 -11.43 4.97
C ASP A 73 20.47 -11.42 3.52
N SER A 74 19.55 -11.50 2.55
CA SER A 74 19.87 -11.41 1.12
C SER A 74 20.19 -9.98 0.63
N GLY A 75 20.09 -8.97 1.51
CA GLY A 75 20.29 -7.56 1.19
C GLY A 75 19.01 -6.73 1.28
N THR A 76 19.13 -5.48 0.83
CA THR A 76 18.02 -4.50 0.82
C THR A 76 17.36 -4.47 -0.56
N MET A 77 16.03 -4.37 -0.56
CA MET A 77 15.21 -4.18 -1.75
C MET A 77 14.19 -3.06 -1.55
N PHE A 78 13.70 -2.52 -2.66
CA PHE A 78 12.66 -1.49 -2.72
C PHE A 78 11.53 -1.94 -3.65
N GLU A 79 10.53 -1.07 -3.82
CA GLU A 79 9.20 -1.37 -4.39
C GLU A 79 8.34 -2.23 -3.47
N SER A 80 7.24 -1.65 -2.98
CA SER A 80 6.36 -2.31 -2.02
C SER A 80 5.81 -3.65 -2.54
N GLY A 81 5.47 -3.75 -3.83
CA GLY A 81 5.01 -4.99 -4.45
C GLY A 81 6.10 -6.07 -4.48
N ALA A 82 7.33 -5.71 -4.82
CA ALA A 82 8.46 -6.65 -4.82
C ALA A 82 8.81 -7.10 -3.40
N CYS A 83 8.84 -6.17 -2.43
CA CYS A 83 9.07 -6.48 -1.02
C CYS A 83 8.02 -7.46 -0.48
N VAL A 84 6.73 -7.21 -0.78
CA VAL A 84 5.64 -8.10 -0.38
C VAL A 84 5.73 -9.45 -1.08
N TRP A 85 6.06 -9.49 -2.38
CA TRP A 85 6.28 -10.76 -3.07
C TRP A 85 7.36 -11.59 -2.38
N ARG A 86 8.48 -10.94 -2.04
CA ARG A 86 9.56 -11.59 -1.30
C ARG A 86 9.04 -12.16 0.02
N ILE A 87 8.35 -11.38 0.85
CA ILE A 87 7.73 -11.86 2.11
C ILE A 87 6.81 -13.06 1.85
N ALA A 88 5.99 -13.01 0.80
CA ALA A 88 5.07 -14.07 0.43
C ALA A 88 5.81 -15.36 0.01
N GLU A 89 6.96 -15.28 -0.64
CA GLU A 89 7.78 -16.46 -0.96
C GLU A 89 8.28 -17.23 0.27
N ALA A 90 8.35 -16.57 1.43
CA ALA A 90 8.68 -17.22 2.69
C ALA A 90 7.45 -17.65 3.50
N SER A 91 6.23 -17.55 2.93
CA SER A 91 4.98 -17.79 3.64
C SER A 91 4.00 -18.63 2.84
N GLU A 92 3.78 -19.87 3.27
CA GLU A 92 2.70 -20.72 2.72
C GLU A 92 1.30 -20.17 3.00
N ILE A 93 1.19 -19.16 3.90
CA ILE A 93 -0.06 -18.47 4.17
C ILE A 93 -0.40 -17.53 3.00
N LEU A 94 0.60 -16.80 2.49
CA LEU A 94 0.40 -15.73 1.51
C LEU A 94 0.54 -16.18 0.06
N LEU A 95 1.26 -17.28 -0.19
CA LEU A 95 1.57 -17.71 -1.55
C LEU A 95 1.32 -19.21 -1.71
N PRO A 96 0.51 -19.63 -2.71
CA PRO A 96 0.24 -21.03 -2.96
C PRO A 96 1.50 -21.79 -3.42
N LYS A 97 1.44 -23.12 -3.28
CA LYS A 97 2.50 -24.03 -3.76
C LYS A 97 2.38 -24.34 -5.24
N ASP A 98 1.15 -24.37 -5.76
CA ASP A 98 0.92 -24.63 -7.18
C ASP A 98 1.50 -23.51 -8.05
N LYS A 99 2.18 -23.89 -9.12
CA LYS A 99 2.89 -22.94 -9.97
C LYS A 99 1.92 -22.03 -10.74
N ALA A 100 0.82 -22.57 -11.25
CA ALA A 100 -0.14 -21.79 -12.02
C ALA A 100 -0.86 -20.78 -11.11
N GLU A 101 -1.20 -21.16 -9.88
CA GLU A 101 -1.77 -20.23 -8.90
C GLU A 101 -0.77 -19.13 -8.51
N ARG A 102 0.53 -19.43 -8.39
CA ARG A 102 1.56 -18.40 -8.16
C ARG A 102 1.65 -17.41 -9.31
N ASP A 103 1.60 -17.89 -10.55
CA ASP A 103 1.61 -17.03 -11.74
C ASP A 103 0.34 -16.14 -11.80
N GLN A 104 -0.81 -16.65 -11.35
CA GLN A 104 -2.03 -15.86 -11.18
C GLN A 104 -1.90 -14.82 -10.06
N CYS A 105 -1.33 -15.17 -8.90
CA CYS A 105 -1.06 -14.21 -7.83
C CYS A 105 -0.18 -13.06 -8.34
N LEU A 106 0.88 -13.39 -9.06
CA LEU A 106 1.77 -12.39 -9.66
C LEU A 106 1.03 -11.48 -10.63
N SER A 107 0.22 -12.06 -11.52
CA SER A 107 -0.62 -11.30 -12.47
C SER A 107 -1.55 -10.32 -11.75
N TRP A 108 -2.22 -10.76 -10.68
CA TRP A 108 -3.13 -9.91 -9.91
C TRP A 108 -2.41 -8.83 -9.10
N MET A 109 -1.21 -9.10 -8.57
CA MET A 109 -0.40 -8.06 -7.93
C MET A 109 -0.03 -6.96 -8.93
N PHE A 110 0.40 -7.32 -10.13
CA PHE A 110 0.67 -6.35 -11.19
C PHE A 110 -0.60 -5.64 -11.66
N ALA A 111 -1.74 -6.33 -11.76
CA ALA A 111 -3.01 -5.69 -12.06
C ALA A 111 -3.39 -4.65 -11.00
N ALA A 112 -3.23 -4.97 -9.71
CA ALA A 112 -3.49 -4.03 -8.63
C ALA A 112 -2.59 -2.79 -8.74
N LEU A 113 -1.27 -2.97 -8.89
CA LEU A 113 -0.29 -1.87 -8.87
C LEU A 113 -0.23 -1.06 -10.17
N ASN A 114 -0.50 -1.69 -11.31
CA ASN A 114 -0.22 -1.11 -12.64
C ASN A 114 -1.48 -0.87 -13.48
N THR A 115 -2.62 -1.41 -13.07
CA THR A 115 -3.91 -1.20 -13.77
C THR A 115 -4.93 -0.49 -12.90
N VAL A 116 -5.07 -0.89 -11.63
CA VAL A 116 -6.09 -0.35 -10.70
C VAL A 116 -5.57 0.86 -9.93
N GLU A 117 -4.36 0.79 -9.38
CA GLU A 117 -3.77 1.87 -8.58
C GLU A 117 -3.52 3.18 -9.35
N PRO A 118 -3.08 3.20 -10.63
CA PRO A 118 -2.75 4.46 -11.30
C PRO A 118 -3.91 5.47 -11.40
N PRO A 119 -5.13 5.13 -11.85
CA PRO A 119 -6.24 6.09 -11.86
C PRO A 119 -6.71 6.50 -10.46
N LEU A 120 -6.59 5.61 -9.45
CA LEU A 120 -6.87 5.97 -8.05
C LEU A 120 -5.82 6.95 -7.49
N SER A 121 -4.55 6.76 -7.86
CA SER A 121 -3.46 7.66 -7.49
C SER A 121 -3.58 9.02 -8.16
N MET A 122 -4.17 9.07 -9.36
CA MET A 122 -4.52 10.35 -10.01
C MET A 122 -5.54 11.12 -9.17
N MET A 123 -6.56 10.46 -8.62
CA MET A 123 -7.52 11.12 -7.71
C MET A 123 -6.82 11.70 -6.47
N ALA A 124 -5.90 10.94 -5.87
CA ALA A 124 -5.08 11.43 -4.75
C ALA A 124 -4.19 12.62 -5.15
N THR A 125 -3.59 12.58 -6.34
CA THR A 125 -2.75 13.66 -6.86
C THR A 125 -3.57 14.94 -7.04
N LEU A 126 -4.75 14.83 -7.65
CA LEU A 126 -5.67 15.95 -7.83
C LEU A 126 -6.18 16.51 -6.49
N PHE A 127 -6.36 15.66 -5.48
CA PHE A 127 -6.67 16.10 -4.13
C PHE A 127 -5.51 16.95 -3.56
N PHE A 128 -4.25 16.52 -3.69
CA PHE A 128 -3.10 17.33 -3.24
C PHE A 128 -2.95 18.65 -3.96
N PHE A 129 -3.20 18.67 -5.27
CA PHE A 129 -3.15 19.92 -6.04
C PHE A 129 -4.24 20.91 -5.61
N GLU A 130 -5.40 20.42 -5.16
CA GLU A 130 -6.47 21.26 -4.62
C GLU A 130 -6.16 21.77 -3.21
N GLN A 131 -5.59 20.93 -2.34
CA GLN A 131 -5.27 21.33 -0.96
C GLN A 131 -4.06 22.27 -0.88
N GLU A 132 -3.05 22.07 -1.72
CA GLU A 132 -1.77 22.78 -1.66
C GLU A 132 -1.33 23.36 -3.03
N PRO A 133 -2.19 24.15 -3.73
CA PRO A 133 -1.92 24.60 -5.09
C PRO A 133 -0.62 25.41 -5.21
N ARG A 134 -0.28 26.21 -4.19
CA ARG A 134 0.98 26.98 -4.16
C ARG A 134 2.21 26.09 -4.06
N HIS A 135 2.16 25.03 -3.26
CA HIS A 135 3.27 24.08 -3.11
C HIS A 135 3.58 23.39 -4.44
N PHE A 136 2.54 23.06 -5.22
CA PHE A 136 2.66 22.39 -6.51
C PHE A 136 2.73 23.33 -7.72
N GLY A 137 2.80 24.65 -7.51
CA GLY A 137 2.89 25.62 -8.60
C GLY A 137 1.65 25.69 -9.50
N ILE A 138 0.48 25.32 -8.98
CA ILE A 138 -0.80 25.38 -9.69
C ILE A 138 -1.31 26.82 -9.69
N ALA A 139 -1.16 27.50 -10.82
CA ALA A 139 -1.55 28.91 -10.97
C ALA A 139 -3.07 29.09 -11.14
N ASP A 140 -3.73 28.14 -11.82
CA ASP A 140 -5.18 28.13 -12.02
C ASP A 140 -5.83 27.08 -11.12
N ALA A 141 -6.49 27.53 -10.06
CA ALA A 141 -7.22 26.66 -9.13
C ALA A 141 -8.39 25.90 -9.83
N GLY A 142 -8.91 26.41 -10.95
CA GLY A 142 -9.97 25.74 -11.74
C GLY A 142 -9.47 24.56 -12.58
N ALA A 143 -8.17 24.45 -12.82
CA ALA A 143 -7.59 23.39 -13.66
C ALA A 143 -7.87 21.99 -13.07
N VAL A 144 -7.76 21.83 -11.75
CA VAL A 144 -8.06 20.56 -11.06
C VAL A 144 -9.53 20.18 -11.23
N ALA A 145 -10.45 21.13 -11.08
CA ALA A 145 -11.89 20.90 -11.22
C ALA A 145 -12.28 20.46 -12.64
N THR A 146 -11.52 20.88 -13.65
CA THR A 146 -11.74 20.49 -15.06
C THR A 146 -11.27 19.04 -15.33
N ILE A 147 -10.18 18.61 -14.71
CA ILE A 147 -9.59 17.28 -14.93
C ILE A 147 -10.27 16.20 -14.07
N ARG A 148 -10.73 16.58 -12.86
CA ARG A 148 -11.26 15.64 -11.86
C ARG A 148 -12.40 14.74 -12.37
N PRO A 149 -13.41 15.22 -13.11
CA PRO A 149 -14.48 14.35 -13.61
C PRO A 149 -13.95 13.22 -14.49
N ALA A 150 -13.09 13.52 -15.46
CA ALA A 150 -12.53 12.50 -16.36
C ALA A 150 -11.60 11.51 -15.61
N ALA A 151 -10.82 12.00 -14.64
CA ALA A 151 -10.01 11.14 -13.78
C ALA A 151 -10.89 10.20 -12.93
N ARG A 152 -12.00 10.72 -12.37
CA ARG A 152 -12.98 9.94 -11.61
C ARG A 152 -13.61 8.86 -12.48
N ASP A 153 -14.03 9.19 -13.70
CA ASP A 153 -14.63 8.22 -14.63
C ASP A 153 -13.64 7.09 -14.97
N GLY A 154 -12.37 7.42 -15.18
CA GLY A 154 -11.31 6.44 -15.39
C GLY A 154 -11.09 5.51 -14.19
N ALA A 155 -11.14 6.05 -12.97
CA ALA A 155 -11.07 5.26 -11.74
C ALA A 155 -12.29 4.33 -11.57
N VAL A 156 -13.50 4.87 -11.71
CA VAL A 156 -14.76 4.11 -11.61
C VAL A 156 -14.83 3.01 -12.66
N LEU A 157 -14.34 3.25 -13.88
CA LEU A 157 -14.26 2.22 -14.91
C LEU A 157 -13.42 1.02 -14.47
N ARG A 158 -12.24 1.25 -13.87
CA ARG A 158 -11.38 0.15 -13.38
C ARG A 158 -12.00 -0.57 -12.20
N LEU A 159 -12.65 0.15 -11.29
CA LEU A 159 -13.38 -0.45 -10.17
C LEU A 159 -14.51 -1.36 -10.67
N LYS A 160 -15.32 -0.89 -11.63
CA LYS A 160 -16.38 -1.71 -12.23
C LYS A 160 -15.83 -2.97 -12.90
N GLN A 161 -14.75 -2.85 -13.69
CA GLN A 161 -14.11 -4.01 -14.32
C GLN A 161 -13.59 -5.02 -13.29
N LEU A 162 -13.02 -4.54 -12.18
CA LEU A 162 -12.60 -5.41 -11.09
C LEU A 162 -13.79 -6.09 -10.42
N ALA A 163 -14.87 -5.35 -10.15
CA ALA A 163 -16.09 -5.90 -9.57
C ALA A 163 -16.72 -6.98 -10.46
N ASP A 164 -16.80 -6.74 -11.76
CA ASP A 164 -17.31 -7.70 -12.75
C ASP A 164 -16.47 -9.00 -12.76
N VAL A 165 -15.14 -8.88 -12.67
CA VAL A 165 -14.25 -10.05 -12.62
C VAL A 165 -14.35 -10.76 -11.27
N LEU A 166 -14.32 -10.03 -10.16
CA LEU A 166 -14.40 -10.61 -8.81
C LEU A 166 -15.73 -11.35 -8.63
N GLY A 167 -16.83 -10.75 -9.10
CA GLY A 167 -18.18 -11.27 -8.93
C GLY A 167 -18.51 -11.46 -7.44
N LYS A 168 -18.97 -12.65 -7.08
CA LYS A 168 -19.25 -13.02 -5.67
C LYS A 168 -18.10 -13.75 -4.98
N ARG A 169 -16.91 -13.79 -5.59
CA ARG A 169 -15.74 -14.44 -4.99
C ARG A 169 -15.21 -13.58 -3.85
N GLN A 170 -14.76 -14.25 -2.79
CA GLN A 170 -14.13 -13.60 -1.64
C GLN A 170 -12.62 -13.42 -1.82
N TYR A 171 -12.04 -14.11 -2.80
CA TYR A 171 -10.60 -14.18 -3.05
C TYR A 171 -10.32 -14.13 -4.55
N LEU A 172 -9.17 -13.53 -4.92
CA LEU A 172 -8.76 -13.43 -6.32
C LEU A 172 -8.19 -14.75 -6.87
N VAL A 173 -7.50 -15.53 -6.03
CA VAL A 173 -6.75 -16.73 -6.43
C VAL A 173 -6.90 -17.83 -5.35
N ALA A 174 -6.90 -19.10 -5.78
CA ALA A 174 -6.83 -20.29 -4.93
C ALA A 174 -7.94 -20.45 -3.87
N ASP A 175 -9.07 -19.75 -4.02
CA ASP A 175 -10.20 -19.76 -3.08
C ASP A 175 -9.80 -19.49 -1.61
N ARG A 176 -8.73 -18.71 -1.42
CA ARG A 176 -8.21 -18.31 -0.10
C ARG A 176 -7.49 -16.97 -0.19
N PHE A 177 -7.26 -16.34 0.97
CA PHE A 177 -6.46 -15.11 1.03
C PHE A 177 -5.02 -15.37 0.54
N THR A 178 -4.55 -14.51 -0.35
CA THR A 178 -3.18 -14.54 -0.88
C THR A 178 -2.58 -13.13 -0.96
N VAL A 179 -1.33 -13.06 -1.37
CA VAL A 179 -0.64 -11.82 -1.69
C VAL A 179 -1.36 -10.97 -2.75
N ALA A 180 -2.14 -11.59 -3.65
CA ALA A 180 -2.96 -10.88 -4.62
C ALA A 180 -4.02 -10.01 -3.92
N ASP A 181 -4.74 -10.60 -2.97
CA ASP A 181 -5.77 -9.91 -2.19
C ASP A 181 -5.17 -8.83 -1.31
N LEU A 182 -4.04 -9.13 -0.66
CA LEU A 182 -3.31 -8.17 0.17
C LEU A 182 -3.01 -6.88 -0.61
N ILE A 183 -2.38 -6.99 -1.77
CA ILE A 183 -2.05 -5.80 -2.57
C ILE A 183 -3.32 -5.13 -3.09
N MET A 184 -4.28 -5.89 -3.63
CA MET A 184 -5.52 -5.33 -4.18
C MET A 184 -6.31 -4.54 -3.12
N VAL A 185 -6.48 -5.09 -1.91
CA VAL A 185 -7.17 -4.43 -0.81
C VAL A 185 -6.45 -3.15 -0.38
N THR A 186 -5.12 -3.15 -0.28
CA THR A 186 -4.40 -1.89 0.03
C THR A 186 -4.59 -0.81 -1.04
N VAL A 187 -4.75 -1.20 -2.32
CA VAL A 187 -5.06 -0.28 -3.41
C VAL A 187 -6.50 0.22 -3.32
N LEU A 188 -7.47 -0.67 -3.11
CA LEU A 188 -8.89 -0.31 -3.01
C LEU A 188 -9.21 0.59 -1.81
N ARG A 189 -8.41 0.53 -0.73
CA ARG A 189 -8.55 1.49 0.39
C ARG A 189 -8.25 2.93 -0.01
N ILE A 190 -7.47 3.16 -1.06
CA ILE A 190 -7.32 4.50 -1.66
C ILE A 190 -8.66 4.93 -2.27
N ALA A 191 -9.33 4.04 -3.01
CA ALA A 191 -10.64 4.33 -3.60
C ALA A 191 -11.69 4.69 -2.54
N ASP A 192 -11.70 3.96 -1.42
CA ASP A 192 -12.62 4.21 -0.30
C ASP A 192 -12.40 5.59 0.33
N SER A 193 -11.13 6.05 0.44
CA SER A 193 -10.81 7.39 0.94
C SER A 193 -11.30 8.55 0.07
N PHE A 194 -11.73 8.25 -1.17
CA PHE A 194 -12.33 9.20 -2.11
C PHE A 194 -13.79 8.86 -2.43
N GLU A 195 -14.46 8.06 -1.60
CA GLU A 195 -15.88 7.69 -1.73
C GLU A 195 -16.20 6.97 -3.07
N LEU A 196 -15.18 6.42 -3.74
CA LEU A 196 -15.35 5.77 -5.05
C LEU A 196 -15.98 4.37 -4.95
N LEU A 197 -16.08 3.83 -3.73
CA LEU A 197 -16.69 2.53 -3.46
C LEU A 197 -18.19 2.62 -3.09
N ASP A 198 -18.77 3.82 -2.97
CA ASP A 198 -20.19 3.98 -2.62
C ASP A 198 -21.13 3.30 -3.62
N ASP A 199 -20.78 3.36 -4.90
CA ASP A 199 -21.52 2.71 -5.99
C ASP A 199 -21.04 1.27 -6.27
N GLN A 200 -20.15 0.71 -5.43
CA GLN A 200 -19.50 -0.60 -5.62
C GLN A 200 -19.57 -1.46 -4.34
N PRO A 201 -20.77 -1.83 -3.86
CA PRO A 201 -20.94 -2.52 -2.57
C PRO A 201 -20.18 -3.84 -2.48
N ASP A 202 -20.10 -4.62 -3.57
CA ASP A 202 -19.35 -5.89 -3.60
C ASP A 202 -17.84 -5.68 -3.35
N LEU A 203 -17.27 -4.57 -3.85
CA LEU A 203 -15.87 -4.23 -3.58
C LEU A 203 -15.66 -3.70 -2.16
N ARG A 204 -16.64 -2.95 -1.62
CA ARG A 204 -16.61 -2.52 -0.22
C ARG A 204 -16.65 -3.71 0.73
N ASP A 205 -17.51 -4.70 0.46
CA ASP A 205 -17.57 -5.94 1.23
C ASP A 205 -16.28 -6.74 1.14
N TYR A 206 -15.68 -6.82 -0.06
CA TYR A 206 -14.37 -7.44 -0.27
C TYR A 206 -13.26 -6.75 0.54
N VAL A 207 -13.21 -5.41 0.52
CA VAL A 207 -12.25 -4.63 1.34
C VAL A 207 -12.49 -4.89 2.82
N SER A 208 -13.74 -4.82 3.28
CA SER A 208 -14.11 -5.01 4.69
C SER A 208 -13.69 -6.39 5.19
N LEU A 209 -14.02 -7.45 4.43
CA LEU A 209 -13.67 -8.83 4.74
C LEU A 209 -12.17 -9.00 5.03
N HIS A 210 -11.32 -8.37 4.22
CA HIS A 210 -9.86 -8.50 4.34
C HIS A 210 -9.26 -7.51 5.34
N ALA A 211 -9.82 -6.31 5.47
CA ALA A 211 -9.40 -5.32 6.47
C ALA A 211 -9.80 -5.73 7.91
N ASP A 212 -10.78 -6.61 8.06
CA ASP A 212 -11.15 -7.17 9.36
C ASP A 212 -10.19 -8.23 9.91
N ARG A 213 -9.18 -8.62 9.12
CA ARG A 213 -8.19 -9.60 9.54
C ARG A 213 -7.36 -9.07 10.72
N PRO A 214 -7.09 -9.88 11.77
CA PRO A 214 -6.30 -9.42 12.92
C PRO A 214 -4.91 -8.91 12.54
N ALA A 215 -4.26 -9.52 11.55
CA ALA A 215 -2.96 -9.08 11.05
C ALA A 215 -3.01 -7.70 10.37
N PHE A 216 -4.07 -7.40 9.61
CA PHE A 216 -4.29 -6.07 9.06
C PHE A 216 -4.43 -5.03 10.17
N ARG A 217 -5.26 -5.30 11.18
CA ARG A 217 -5.48 -4.37 12.31
C ARG A 217 -4.19 -4.09 13.08
N ARG A 218 -3.36 -5.11 13.34
CA ARG A 218 -2.03 -4.93 13.96
C ARG A 218 -1.09 -4.12 13.08
N ALA A 219 -1.05 -4.40 11.78
CA ALA A 219 -0.22 -3.66 10.83
C ALA A 219 -0.62 -2.18 10.75
N LEU A 220 -1.93 -1.89 10.70
CA LEU A 220 -2.46 -0.54 10.68
C LEU A 220 -2.13 0.20 11.98
N GLU A 221 -2.36 -0.42 13.13
CA GLU A 221 -2.04 0.19 14.42
C GLU A 221 -0.52 0.45 14.56
N GLY A 222 0.31 -0.49 14.13
CA GLY A 222 1.77 -0.32 14.11
C GLY A 222 2.26 0.78 13.15
N GLN A 223 1.47 1.12 12.12
CA GLN A 223 1.73 2.27 11.25
C GLN A 223 1.28 3.58 11.89
N LEU A 224 0.11 3.60 12.55
CA LEU A 224 -0.46 4.81 13.14
C LEU A 224 0.23 5.23 14.44
N ALA A 225 0.79 4.29 15.21
CA ALA A 225 1.41 4.58 16.51
C ALA A 225 2.56 5.61 16.41
N PRO A 226 3.58 5.44 15.54
CA PRO A 226 4.62 6.46 15.37
C PRO A 226 4.06 7.83 14.97
N PHE A 227 3.01 7.87 14.14
CA PHE A 227 2.42 9.13 13.69
C PHE A 227 1.82 9.90 14.87
N ARG A 228 1.11 9.22 15.78
CA ARG A 228 0.56 9.85 17.00
C ARG A 228 1.67 10.32 17.94
N GLU A 229 2.73 9.53 18.10
CA GLU A 229 3.88 9.87 18.96
C GLU A 229 4.66 11.08 18.44
N ASN A 230 4.73 11.26 17.12
CA ASN A 230 5.51 12.31 16.48
C ASN A 230 4.70 13.54 16.06
N ALA A 231 3.37 13.54 16.18
CA ALA A 231 2.47 14.60 15.71
C ALA A 231 2.90 16.02 16.14
N ALA A 232 3.25 16.19 17.42
CA ALA A 232 3.66 17.49 17.98
C ALA A 232 4.91 18.10 17.32
N LYS A 233 5.75 17.28 16.64
CA LYS A 233 6.92 17.76 15.89
C LYS A 233 6.53 18.46 14.59
N TYR A 234 5.37 18.10 14.03
CA TYR A 234 4.92 18.51 12.70
C TYR A 234 3.77 19.53 12.73
N GLU A 235 2.98 19.56 13.80
CA GLU A 235 1.89 20.53 14.00
C GLU A 235 2.36 21.98 14.20
N LYS A 236 3.64 22.21 14.56
CA LYS A 236 4.21 23.56 14.79
C LYS A 236 4.78 24.23 13.54
N LYS A 237 4.59 23.66 12.34
CA LYS A 237 5.13 24.19 11.08
C LYS A 237 4.06 24.53 10.02
N GLY A 238 2.77 24.51 10.39
CA GLY A 238 1.67 25.00 9.56
C GLY A 238 1.42 26.48 9.78
#